data_AF-A0A4Z0Y851-F1
#
_entry.id   AF-A0A4Z0Y851-F1
#
_cell.length_a   1.000
_cell.length_b   1.000
_cell.length_c   1.000
_cell.angle_alpha   90.00
_cell.angle_beta   90.00
_cell.angle_gamma   90.00
#
_symmetry.space_group_name_H-M   'P 1'
#
loop_
_entity.id
_entity.type
_entity.pdbx_description
1 polymer ?
#
loop_
_entity_poly.entity_id
_entity_poly.type
_entity_poly.pdbx_seq_one_letter_code
_entity_poly.pdbx_strand_id
1 'polypeptide(L)'
;MISGQFTASHWQIEPQMALPTRLLRVVLWIWLQLLVLDLANQRLPDSIAEDIINKPWRPITSDRITAEGARRLLIASIAITLAASSYLGVTSETLLLFMFNWMYNDLGLANSHWLLRNLMNALGITTIGAGATRVACGDLAFMTVPATRWWLLCGGMLMTTIHAQDMYDQQGDAVRGRSTAPLVLGDGVARWTVGAGVLFWSVASEWIFSLNAFLLHPESPALPERSNSRPLVKDRYSGEFYNITNHLVPQCRFVSACTFVKTGLATLSLSYLAWLLQFAF
;
A
#
# COMPACT_ATOMS: atom_id res chain seq x y z
N MET A 1 17.25 25.63 33.13
CA MET A 1 15.80 25.45 32.95
C MET A 1 15.39 26.19 31.69
N ILE A 2 15.41 25.50 30.54
CA ILE A 2 14.92 26.04 29.27
C ILE A 2 13.56 25.38 29.06
N SER A 3 12.50 26.11 29.39
CA SER A 3 11.14 25.72 29.07
C SER A 3 10.91 25.91 27.57
N GLY A 4 11.27 24.89 26.78
CA GLY A 4 10.89 24.81 25.37
C GLY A 4 9.37 24.65 25.30
N GLN A 5 8.67 25.75 25.07
CA GLN A 5 7.29 25.70 24.60
C GLN A 5 7.33 25.05 23.21
N PHE A 6 6.98 23.76 23.15
CA PHE A 6 6.62 23.12 21.90
C PHE A 6 5.33 23.79 21.41
N THR A 7 5.47 24.83 20.60
CA THR A 7 4.36 25.38 19.85
C THR A 7 3.88 24.28 18.89
N ALA A 8 2.71 23.72 19.16
CA ALA A 8 1.98 22.85 18.25
C ALA A 8 1.48 23.66 17.04
N SER A 9 2.39 24.23 16.26
CA SER A 9 2.08 24.97 15.06
C SER A 9 2.12 24.02 13.86
N HIS A 10 0.93 23.72 13.33
CA HIS A 10 0.63 23.22 11.98
C HIS A 10 0.26 21.75 11.76
N TRP A 11 -0.20 21.02 12.78
CA TRP A 11 -1.04 19.83 12.53
C TRP A 11 -2.51 20.21 12.34
N GLN A 12 -2.77 21.13 11.41
CA GLN A 12 -4.12 21.29 10.89
C GLN A 12 -4.44 19.98 10.16
N ILE A 13 -5.12 19.07 10.85
CA ILE A 13 -6.07 18.19 10.19
C ILE A 13 -6.92 19.17 9.39
N GLU A 14 -6.78 19.28 8.07
CA GLU A 14 -7.73 20.05 7.28
C GLU A 14 -9.08 19.36 7.47
N PRO A 15 -9.95 19.88 8.34
CA PRO A 15 -11.25 19.29 8.45
C PRO A 15 -11.95 19.71 7.14
N GLN A 16 -12.72 18.80 6.54
CA GLN A 16 -13.72 19.12 5.50
C GLN A 16 -13.25 19.16 4.03
N MET A 17 -12.15 18.51 3.65
CA MET A 17 -11.90 18.32 2.22
C MET A 17 -12.92 17.34 1.62
N ALA A 18 -13.61 17.77 0.57
CA ALA A 18 -14.62 16.94 -0.10
C ALA A 18 -14.01 15.62 -0.61
N LEU A 19 -14.78 14.53 -0.55
CA LEU A 19 -14.33 13.20 -0.98
C LEU A 19 -13.70 13.20 -2.39
N PRO A 20 -14.27 13.87 -3.41
CA PRO A 20 -13.66 13.90 -4.75
C PRO A 20 -12.24 14.50 -4.75
N THR A 21 -12.01 15.57 -3.97
CA THR A 21 -10.70 16.22 -3.89
C THR A 21 -9.67 15.30 -3.21
N ARG A 22 -10.07 14.58 -2.16
CA ARG A 22 -9.22 13.60 -1.49
C ARG A 22 -8.83 12.47 -2.44
N LEU A 23 -9.80 11.92 -3.15
CA LEU A 23 -9.57 10.87 -4.15
C LEU A 23 -8.63 11.36 -5.25
N LEU A 24 -8.84 12.57 -5.77
CA LEU A 24 -7.98 13.16 -6.79
C LEU A 24 -6.54 13.31 -6.29
N ARG A 25 -6.33 13.81 -5.07
CA ARG A 25 -4.99 13.93 -4.46
C ARG A 25 -4.31 12.57 -4.34
N VAL A 26 -5.03 11.54 -3.89
CA VAL A 26 -4.51 10.18 -3.77
C VAL A 26 -4.13 9.61 -5.14
N VAL A 27 -5.02 9.71 -6.13
CA VAL A 27 -4.77 9.19 -7.48
C VAL A 27 -3.57 9.88 -8.12
N LEU A 28 -3.49 11.21 -8.05
CA LEU A 28 -2.36 11.97 -8.60
C LEU A 28 -1.05 11.64 -7.89
N TRP A 29 -1.08 11.50 -6.56
CA TRP A 29 0.10 11.12 -5.80
C TRP A 29 0.57 9.71 -6.17
N ILE A 30 -0.32 8.71 -6.16
CA ILE A 30 0.02 7.33 -6.58
C ILE A 30 0.57 7.33 -8.01
N TRP A 31 -0.06 8.06 -8.94
CA TRP A 31 0.37 8.13 -10.33
C TRP A 31 1.81 8.68 -10.46
N LEU A 32 2.16 9.72 -9.70
CA LEU A 32 3.52 10.26 -9.67
C LEU A 32 4.54 9.22 -9.15
N GLN A 33 4.18 8.49 -8.09
CA GLN A 33 5.03 7.40 -7.58
C GLN A 33 5.25 6.33 -8.65
N LEU A 34 4.16 5.82 -9.23
CA LEU A 34 4.22 4.76 -10.25
C LEU A 34 5.03 5.20 -11.48
N LEU A 35 4.92 6.45 -11.91
CA LEU A 35 5.72 6.97 -13.00
C LEU A 35 7.23 6.86 -12.73
N VAL A 36 7.67 7.20 -11.51
CA VAL A 36 9.09 7.05 -11.11
C VAL A 36 9.49 5.57 -11.09
N LEU A 37 8.65 4.70 -10.52
CA LEU A 37 8.93 3.27 -10.43
C LEU A 37 9.03 2.62 -11.81
N ASP A 38 8.09 2.91 -12.72
CA ASP A 38 8.04 2.35 -14.06
C ASP A 38 9.25 2.77 -14.90
N LEU A 39 9.63 4.06 -14.84
CA LEU A 39 10.81 4.58 -15.53
C LEU A 39 12.09 3.94 -14.98
N ALA A 40 12.21 3.80 -13.66
CA ALA A 40 13.36 3.17 -13.04
C ALA A 40 13.46 1.68 -13.39
N ASN A 41 12.34 0.96 -13.43
CA ASN A 41 12.28 -0.45 -13.75
C ASN A 41 12.69 -0.75 -15.21
N GLN A 42 12.30 0.12 -16.15
CA GLN A 42 12.48 -0.12 -17.59
C GLN A 42 13.82 0.41 -18.16
N ARG A 43 14.49 1.38 -17.50
CA ARG A 43 15.61 2.10 -18.13
C ARG A 43 16.91 1.31 -18.31
N LEU A 44 17.13 0.24 -17.54
CA LEU A 44 18.41 -0.46 -17.51
C LEU A 44 18.56 -1.37 -18.73
N PRO A 45 19.77 -1.54 -19.31
CA PRO A 45 19.97 -2.39 -20.50
C PRO A 45 19.40 -3.80 -20.34
N ASP A 46 19.64 -4.44 -19.20
CA ASP A 46 19.12 -5.79 -18.93
C ASP A 46 17.59 -5.83 -18.83
N SER A 47 16.97 -4.75 -18.32
CA SER A 47 15.51 -4.62 -18.28
C SER A 47 14.93 -4.43 -19.67
N ILE A 48 15.61 -3.69 -20.54
CA ILE A 48 15.21 -3.52 -21.94
C ILE A 48 15.30 -4.86 -22.68
N ALA A 49 16.41 -5.60 -22.50
CA ALA A 49 16.59 -6.91 -23.12
C ALA A 49 15.51 -7.93 -22.72
N GLU A 50 15.15 -7.96 -21.44
CA GLU A 50 14.03 -8.74 -20.91
C GLU A 50 12.68 -8.29 -21.49
N ASP A 51 12.41 -6.99 -21.47
CA ASP A 51 11.14 -6.43 -21.91
C ASP A 51 10.94 -6.58 -23.43
N ILE A 52 12.00 -6.66 -24.23
CA ILE A 52 11.86 -6.96 -25.67
C ILE A 52 11.16 -8.31 -25.88
N ILE A 53 11.43 -9.27 -25.00
CA ILE A 53 10.85 -10.62 -25.06
C ILE A 53 9.44 -10.59 -24.45
N ASN A 54 9.34 -10.16 -23.19
CA ASN A 54 8.09 -10.30 -22.43
C ASN A 54 7.06 -9.22 -22.79
N LYS A 55 7.53 -8.00 -23.10
CA LYS A 55 6.71 -6.77 -23.12
C LYS A 55 7.10 -5.82 -24.25
N PRO A 56 7.18 -6.27 -25.53
CA PRO A 56 7.68 -5.46 -26.65
C PRO A 56 6.90 -4.17 -26.89
N TRP A 57 5.65 -4.09 -26.41
CA TRP A 57 4.82 -2.90 -26.47
C TRP A 57 5.23 -1.78 -25.50
N ARG A 58 6.17 -2.01 -24.56
CA ARG A 58 6.61 -0.97 -23.61
C ARG A 58 7.26 0.22 -24.33
N PRO A 59 7.15 1.44 -23.78
CA PRO A 59 7.60 2.65 -24.49
C PRO A 59 9.06 2.62 -24.99
N ILE A 60 9.98 2.05 -24.20
CA ILE A 60 11.40 1.97 -24.58
C ILE A 60 11.61 0.89 -25.66
N THR A 61 11.03 -0.29 -25.50
CA THR A 61 11.18 -1.41 -26.44
C THR A 61 10.44 -1.20 -27.75
N SER A 62 9.41 -0.35 -27.74
CA SER A 62 8.63 0.04 -28.92
C SER A 62 9.12 1.35 -29.54
N ASP A 63 10.33 1.81 -29.19
CA ASP A 63 10.97 3.03 -29.70
C ASP A 63 10.16 4.34 -29.55
N ARG A 64 9.18 4.38 -28.64
CA ARG A 64 8.38 5.59 -28.36
C ARG A 64 9.16 6.61 -27.53
N ILE A 65 10.17 6.15 -26.80
CA ILE A 65 11.12 6.98 -26.06
C ILE A 65 12.47 6.28 -25.99
N THR A 66 13.56 7.02 -26.16
CA THR A 66 14.90 6.45 -26.00
C THR A 66 15.20 6.18 -24.52
N ALA A 67 16.10 5.23 -24.21
CA ALA A 67 16.52 4.95 -22.84
C ALA A 67 17.10 6.20 -22.13
N GLU A 68 17.86 7.02 -22.86
CA GLU A 68 18.38 8.30 -22.36
C GLU A 68 17.25 9.31 -22.12
N GLY A 69 16.24 9.36 -22.99
CA GLY A 69 15.03 10.16 -22.78
C GLY A 69 14.27 9.75 -21.53
N ALA A 70 14.09 8.44 -21.32
CA ALA A 70 13.45 7.88 -20.13
C ALA A 70 14.26 8.21 -18.85
N ARG A 71 15.59 8.20 -18.91
CA ARG A 71 16.46 8.59 -17.79
C ARG A 71 16.31 10.07 -17.42
N ARG A 72 16.23 10.97 -18.41
CA ARG A 72 15.99 12.39 -18.17
C ARG A 72 14.61 12.62 -17.58
N LEU A 73 13.59 11.93 -18.11
CA LEU A 73 12.24 11.97 -17.57
C LEU A 73 12.21 11.46 -16.12
N LEU A 74 12.92 10.37 -15.81
CA LEU A 74 13.04 9.85 -14.44
C LEU A 74 13.57 10.90 -13.46
N ILE A 75 14.65 11.61 -13.82
CA ILE A 75 15.24 12.65 -12.94
C ILE A 75 14.24 13.78 -12.70
N ALA A 76 13.55 14.24 -13.75
CA ALA A 76 12.52 15.26 -13.62
C ALA A 76 11.33 14.76 -12.77
N SER A 77 10.85 13.54 -13.01
CA SER A 77 9.78 12.91 -12.25
C SER A 77 10.14 12.74 -10.78
N ILE A 78 11.38 12.38 -10.43
CA ILE A 78 11.85 12.31 -9.04
C ILE A 78 11.71 13.68 -8.36
N ALA A 79 12.20 14.74 -9.00
CA ALA A 79 12.14 16.09 -8.43
C ALA A 79 10.69 16.58 -8.24
N ILE A 80 9.84 16.39 -9.26
CA ILE A 80 8.41 16.75 -9.22
C ILE A 80 7.70 15.98 -8.11
N THR A 81 7.97 14.67 -8.01
CA THR A 81 7.32 13.79 -7.04
C THR A 81 7.73 14.11 -5.61
N LEU A 82 9.00 14.46 -5.37
CA LEU A 82 9.47 14.93 -4.06
C LEU A 82 8.84 16.27 -3.67
N ALA A 83 8.73 17.21 -4.61
CA ALA A 83 8.08 18.50 -4.37
C ALA A 83 6.59 18.30 -4.02
N ALA A 84 5.87 17.49 -4.81
CA ALA A 84 4.47 17.15 -4.55
C ALA A 84 4.29 16.41 -3.22
N SER A 85 5.17 15.47 -2.89
CA SER A 85 5.13 14.73 -1.63
C SER A 85 5.41 15.63 -0.42
N SER A 86 6.30 16.61 -0.57
CA SER A 86 6.59 17.61 0.46
C SER A 86 5.41 18.53 0.70
N TYR A 87 4.73 18.96 -0.37
CA TYR A 87 3.48 19.72 -0.26
C TYR A 87 2.37 18.92 0.43
N LEU A 88 2.28 17.62 0.17
CA LEU A 88 1.25 16.73 0.73
C LEU A 88 1.61 16.15 2.12
N GLY A 89 2.81 16.44 2.65
CA GLY A 89 3.25 15.95 3.96
C GLY A 89 3.63 14.47 4.01
N VAL A 90 3.95 13.84 2.88
CA VAL A 90 4.24 12.39 2.76
C VAL A 90 5.64 12.09 2.20
N THR A 91 6.59 13.01 2.41
CA THR A 91 7.97 12.88 1.91
C THR A 91 8.67 11.63 2.45
N SER A 92 8.40 11.24 3.70
CA SER A 92 9.00 10.05 4.31
C SER A 92 8.69 8.76 3.53
N GLU A 93 7.43 8.58 3.15
CA GLU A 93 6.94 7.43 2.42
C GLU A 93 7.51 7.42 0.99
N THR A 94 7.60 8.59 0.35
CA THR A 94 8.23 8.74 -0.97
C THR A 94 9.72 8.39 -0.95
N LEU A 95 10.47 8.90 0.03
CA LEU A 95 11.90 8.58 0.16
C LEU A 95 12.12 7.09 0.42
N LEU A 96 11.30 6.49 1.29
CA LEU A 96 11.38 5.06 1.59
C LEU A 96 11.07 4.22 0.35
N LEU A 97 10.04 4.60 -0.42
CA LEU A 97 9.69 3.94 -1.68
C LEU A 97 10.81 4.07 -2.71
N PHE A 98 11.43 5.24 -2.86
CA PHE A 98 12.55 5.44 -3.79
C PHE A 98 13.78 4.64 -3.37
N MET A 99 14.04 4.53 -2.06
CA MET A 99 15.10 3.68 -1.53
C MET A 99 14.84 2.21 -1.89
N PHE A 100 13.65 1.67 -1.64
CA PHE A 100 13.31 0.30 -2.02
C PHE A 100 13.39 0.07 -3.53
N ASN A 101 12.93 1.03 -4.33
CA ASN A 101 13.01 0.97 -5.78
C ASN A 101 14.45 0.96 -6.30
N TRP A 102 15.33 1.75 -5.70
CA TRP A 102 16.76 1.75 -6.01
C TRP A 102 17.43 0.44 -5.59
N MET A 103 17.11 -0.07 -4.40
CA MET A 103 17.58 -1.39 -3.96
C MET A 103 17.11 -2.51 -4.91
N TYR A 104 15.84 -2.48 -5.32
CA TYR A 104 15.24 -3.45 -6.21
C TYR A 104 15.94 -3.48 -7.58
N ASN A 105 16.08 -2.31 -8.22
CA ASN A 105 16.57 -2.20 -9.59
C ASN A 105 18.10 -2.05 -9.67
N ASP A 106 18.63 -0.96 -9.10
CA ASP A 106 20.02 -0.54 -9.28
C ASP A 106 21.01 -1.40 -8.49
N LEU A 107 20.64 -1.83 -7.28
CA LEU A 107 21.46 -2.79 -6.52
C LEU A 107 21.17 -4.25 -6.92
N GLY A 108 20.19 -4.47 -7.80
CA GLY A 108 19.90 -5.79 -8.35
C GLY A 108 19.28 -6.79 -7.37
N LEU A 109 18.75 -6.34 -6.22
CA LEU A 109 18.13 -7.26 -5.23
C LEU A 109 16.95 -8.05 -5.82
N ALA A 110 16.28 -7.49 -6.84
CA ALA A 110 15.22 -8.17 -7.59
C ALA A 110 15.71 -9.42 -8.35
N ASN A 111 17.01 -9.50 -8.65
CA ASN A 111 17.61 -10.57 -9.42
C ASN A 111 18.28 -11.64 -8.52
N SER A 112 18.65 -11.27 -7.29
CA SER A 112 19.48 -12.11 -6.40
C SER A 112 18.76 -13.34 -5.85
N HIS A 113 17.51 -13.19 -5.39
CA HIS A 113 16.74 -14.29 -4.82
C HIS A 113 15.23 -13.99 -4.87
N TRP A 114 14.42 -15.00 -5.20
CA TRP A 114 12.98 -14.83 -5.39
C TRP A 114 12.27 -14.28 -4.14
N LEU A 115 12.62 -14.78 -2.94
CA LEU A 115 12.09 -14.21 -1.68
C LEU A 115 12.49 -12.74 -1.48
N LEU A 116 13.70 -12.35 -1.87
CA LEU A 116 14.16 -10.97 -1.68
C LEU A 116 13.42 -10.02 -2.64
N ARG A 117 13.20 -10.47 -3.88
CA ARG A 117 12.33 -9.78 -4.86
C ARG A 117 10.92 -9.59 -4.30
N ASN A 118 10.31 -10.65 -3.75
CA ASN A 118 9.00 -10.58 -3.12
C ASN A 118 8.99 -9.59 -1.95
N LEU A 119 10.02 -9.61 -1.11
CA LEU A 119 10.13 -8.72 0.05
C LEU A 119 10.19 -7.26 -0.39
N MET A 120 11.02 -6.95 -1.37
CA MET A 120 11.14 -5.58 -1.89
C MET A 120 9.82 -5.10 -2.52
N ASN A 121 9.14 -5.94 -3.31
CA ASN A 121 7.82 -5.60 -3.87
C ASN A 121 6.77 -5.39 -2.77
N ALA A 122 6.73 -6.27 -1.75
CA ALA A 122 5.81 -6.16 -0.63
C ALA A 122 6.04 -4.87 0.16
N LEU A 123 7.30 -4.53 0.47
CA LEU A 123 7.67 -3.29 1.16
C LEU A 123 7.30 -2.06 0.32
N GLY A 124 7.58 -2.06 -0.98
CA GLY A 124 7.23 -0.97 -1.89
C GLY A 124 5.73 -0.72 -1.98
N ILE A 125 4.94 -1.75 -2.30
CA ILE A 125 3.47 -1.65 -2.44
C ILE A 125 2.82 -1.26 -1.11
N THR A 126 3.28 -1.83 0.01
CA THR A 126 2.78 -1.46 1.35
C THR A 126 3.09 0.01 1.67
N THR A 127 4.26 0.51 1.28
CA THR A 127 4.64 1.92 1.46
C THR A 127 3.75 2.84 0.63
N ILE A 128 3.40 2.47 -0.61
CA ILE A 128 2.43 3.21 -1.43
C ILE A 128 1.07 3.25 -0.75
N GLY A 129 0.56 2.11 -0.28
CA GLY A 129 -0.74 2.05 0.39
C GLY A 129 -0.78 2.88 1.68
N ALA A 130 0.29 2.82 2.48
CA ALA A 130 0.44 3.61 3.68
C ALA A 130 0.49 5.11 3.37
N GLY A 131 1.33 5.54 2.43
CA GLY A 131 1.42 6.94 2.00
C GLY A 131 0.10 7.46 1.39
N ALA A 132 -0.58 6.65 0.57
CA ALA A 132 -1.89 7.00 0.01
C ALA A 132 -2.93 7.22 1.11
N THR A 133 -2.90 6.41 2.18
CA THR A 133 -3.78 6.59 3.34
C THR A 133 -3.47 7.89 4.07
N ARG A 134 -2.19 8.24 4.21
CA ARG A 134 -1.77 9.50 4.82
C ARG A 134 -2.16 10.71 3.95
N VAL A 135 -2.02 10.64 2.62
CA VAL A 135 -2.54 11.66 1.69
C VAL A 135 -4.07 11.81 1.81
N ALA A 136 -4.78 10.70 1.98
CA ALA A 136 -6.23 10.72 2.09
C ALA A 136 -6.70 11.28 3.44
N CYS A 137 -6.06 10.91 4.55
CA CYS A 137 -6.61 11.05 5.90
C CYS A 137 -5.79 11.96 6.84
N GLY A 138 -4.58 12.34 6.47
CA GLY A 138 -3.64 13.07 7.32
C GLY A 138 -3.06 12.22 8.46
N ASP A 139 -2.17 12.83 9.24
CA ASP A 139 -1.27 12.14 10.18
C ASP A 139 -1.98 11.54 11.40
N LEU A 140 -3.00 12.23 11.92
CA LEU A 140 -3.72 11.81 13.14
C LEU A 140 -4.54 10.53 12.97
N ALA A 141 -5.06 10.27 11.78
CA ALA A 141 -5.75 9.00 11.48
C ALA A 141 -4.77 7.87 11.12
N PHE A 142 -3.62 8.23 10.52
CA PHE A 142 -2.61 7.31 10.04
C PHE A 142 -1.80 6.66 11.18
N MET A 143 -1.52 7.38 12.27
CA MET A 143 -0.70 6.88 13.39
C MET A 143 -1.45 5.99 14.40
N THR A 144 -2.66 5.52 14.09
CA THR A 144 -3.38 4.61 14.98
C THR A 144 -2.80 3.19 14.89
N VAL A 145 -2.63 2.50 16.04
CA VAL A 145 -2.12 1.10 16.12
C VAL A 145 -2.85 0.12 15.16
N PRO A 146 -4.17 0.25 14.89
CA PRO A 146 -4.84 -0.53 13.86
C PRO A 146 -4.24 -0.40 12.45
N ALA A 147 -3.75 0.79 12.08
CA ALA A 147 -3.20 1.04 10.74
C ALA A 147 -1.85 0.34 10.53
N THR A 148 -0.95 0.35 11.50
CA THR A 148 0.33 -0.37 11.39
C THR A 148 0.10 -1.88 11.28
N ARG A 149 -0.79 -2.45 12.11
CA ARG A 149 -1.16 -3.87 12.03
C ARG A 149 -1.75 -4.22 10.67
N TRP A 150 -2.64 -3.38 10.15
CA TRP A 150 -3.22 -3.54 8.82
C TRP A 150 -2.15 -3.63 7.73
N TRP A 151 -1.20 -2.70 7.71
CA TRP A 151 -0.14 -2.70 6.69
C TRP A 151 0.85 -3.85 6.83
N LEU A 152 1.12 -4.33 8.04
CA LEU A 152 1.90 -5.57 8.24
C LEU A 152 1.19 -6.79 7.65
N LEU A 153 -0.14 -6.89 7.80
CA LEU A 153 -0.92 -7.96 7.18
C LEU A 153 -0.90 -7.88 5.66
N CYS A 154 -1.10 -6.68 5.09
CA CYS A 154 -0.99 -6.47 3.65
C CYS A 154 0.41 -6.82 3.13
N GLY A 155 1.46 -6.42 3.83
CA GLY A 155 2.84 -6.74 3.48
C GLY A 155 3.11 -8.25 3.53
N GLY A 156 2.64 -8.95 4.55
CA GLY A 156 2.74 -10.41 4.64
C GLY A 156 1.99 -11.12 3.51
N MET A 157 0.78 -10.64 3.20
CA MET A 157 0.00 -11.14 2.07
C MET A 157 0.77 -11.01 0.76
N LEU A 158 1.21 -9.79 0.43
CA LEU A 158 1.98 -9.49 -0.78
C LEU A 158 3.26 -10.32 -0.83
N MET A 159 4.03 -10.40 0.25
CA MET A 159 5.27 -11.18 0.31
C MET A 159 5.06 -12.64 -0.12
N THR A 160 3.93 -13.23 0.23
CA THR A 160 3.61 -14.64 -0.05
C THR A 160 2.86 -14.89 -1.36
N THR A 161 2.39 -13.85 -2.05
CA THR A 161 1.56 -14.01 -3.26
C THR A 161 2.03 -13.21 -4.47
N ILE A 162 2.90 -12.21 -4.30
CA ILE A 162 3.29 -11.28 -5.36
C ILE A 162 4.04 -11.97 -6.51
N HIS A 163 4.70 -13.10 -6.26
CA HIS A 163 5.39 -13.88 -7.29
C HIS A 163 4.44 -14.52 -8.32
N ALA A 164 3.11 -14.42 -8.13
CA ALA A 164 2.14 -14.73 -9.18
C ALA A 164 2.40 -13.95 -10.48
N GLN A 165 2.93 -12.72 -10.38
CA GLN A 165 3.28 -11.91 -11.54
C GLN A 165 4.44 -12.50 -12.36
N ASP A 166 5.35 -13.23 -11.70
CA ASP A 166 6.55 -13.77 -12.35
C ASP A 166 6.19 -14.98 -13.25
N MET A 167 4.98 -15.56 -13.12
CA MET A 167 4.53 -16.66 -13.97
C MET A 167 4.41 -16.27 -15.45
N TYR A 168 4.06 -15.01 -15.71
CA TYR A 168 3.92 -14.47 -17.05
C TYR A 168 5.28 -14.15 -17.69
N ASP A 169 6.27 -13.78 -16.88
CA ASP A 169 7.54 -13.21 -17.31
C ASP A 169 8.68 -14.24 -17.43
N GLN A 170 8.39 -15.54 -17.30
CA GLN A 170 9.38 -16.62 -17.22
C GLN A 170 10.41 -16.65 -18.35
N GLN A 171 9.98 -16.37 -19.59
CA GLN A 171 10.88 -16.42 -20.75
C GLN A 171 11.96 -15.33 -20.68
N GLY A 172 11.57 -14.07 -20.48
CA GLY A 172 12.52 -12.97 -20.29
C GLY A 172 13.33 -13.09 -19.00
N ASP A 173 12.73 -13.60 -17.92
CA ASP A 173 13.45 -13.86 -16.66
C ASP A 173 14.57 -14.90 -16.84
N ALA A 174 14.31 -15.96 -17.62
CA ALA A 174 15.29 -17.00 -17.91
C ALA A 174 16.47 -16.47 -18.74
N VAL A 175 16.19 -15.65 -19.76
CA VAL A 175 17.24 -15.01 -20.57
C VAL A 175 18.10 -14.06 -19.74
N ARG A 176 17.49 -13.35 -18.80
CA ARG A 176 18.20 -12.45 -17.87
C ARG A 176 18.92 -13.19 -16.74
N GLY A 177 18.71 -14.49 -16.58
CA GLY A 177 19.28 -15.29 -15.50
C GLY A 177 18.73 -14.93 -14.11
N ARG A 178 17.48 -14.48 -14.03
CA ARG A 178 16.84 -14.12 -12.76
C ARG A 178 16.50 -15.34 -11.93
N SER A 179 16.64 -15.21 -10.63
CA SER A 179 16.14 -16.19 -9.66
C SER A 179 14.69 -15.88 -9.27
N THR A 180 13.72 -16.04 -10.18
CA THR A 180 12.28 -15.87 -9.87
C THR A 180 11.66 -17.18 -9.36
N ALA A 181 10.56 -17.08 -8.62
CA ALA A 181 9.91 -18.25 -8.00
C ALA A 181 9.59 -19.39 -8.99
N PRO A 182 8.99 -19.14 -10.17
CA PRO A 182 8.74 -20.22 -11.14
C PRO A 182 10.01 -20.86 -11.69
N LEU A 183 11.11 -20.12 -11.84
CA LEU A 183 12.39 -20.67 -12.32
C LEU A 183 13.14 -21.46 -11.25
N VAL A 184 13.03 -21.05 -9.98
CA VAL A 184 13.72 -21.69 -8.85
C VAL A 184 12.95 -22.90 -8.31
N LEU A 185 11.63 -22.78 -8.16
CA LEU A 185 10.77 -23.82 -7.55
C LEU A 185 10.13 -24.74 -8.60
N GLY A 186 10.08 -24.30 -9.86
CA GLY A 186 9.25 -24.88 -10.92
C GLY A 186 7.87 -24.22 -11.00
N ASP A 187 7.36 -24.03 -12.21
CA ASP A 187 6.09 -23.33 -12.50
C ASP A 187 4.91 -23.88 -11.68
N GLY A 188 4.72 -25.21 -11.67
CA GLY A 188 3.63 -25.85 -10.94
C GLY A 188 3.69 -25.61 -9.43
N VAL A 189 4.86 -25.80 -8.81
CA VAL A 189 5.06 -25.58 -7.37
C VAL A 189 4.85 -24.11 -7.03
N ALA A 190 5.37 -23.20 -7.86
CA ALA A 190 5.26 -21.77 -7.62
C ALA A 190 3.79 -21.28 -7.72
N ARG A 191 2.97 -21.86 -8.60
CA ARG A 191 1.51 -21.61 -8.63
C ARG A 191 0.82 -22.10 -7.36
N TRP A 192 1.15 -23.31 -6.89
CA TRP A 192 0.59 -23.85 -5.66
C TRP A 192 0.95 -23.03 -4.43
N THR A 193 2.16 -22.46 -4.35
CA THR A 193 2.53 -21.58 -3.22
C THR A 193 1.71 -20.29 -3.21
N VAL A 194 1.39 -19.70 -4.37
CA VAL A 194 0.44 -18.57 -4.45
C VAL A 194 -0.93 -18.98 -3.95
N GLY A 195 -1.47 -20.10 -4.45
CA GLY A 195 -2.78 -20.60 -4.05
C GLY A 195 -2.88 -20.88 -2.54
N ALA A 196 -1.87 -21.52 -1.98
CA ALA A 196 -1.76 -21.77 -0.54
C ALA A 196 -1.68 -20.46 0.26
N GLY A 197 -0.92 -19.47 -0.21
CA GLY A 197 -0.84 -18.14 0.39
C GLY A 197 -2.20 -17.45 0.42
N VAL A 198 -2.91 -17.42 -0.70
CA VAL A 198 -4.26 -16.82 -0.79
C VAL A 198 -5.21 -17.49 0.20
N LEU A 199 -5.27 -18.83 0.22
CA LEU A 199 -6.14 -19.57 1.15
C LEU A 199 -5.79 -19.30 2.62
N PHE A 200 -4.51 -19.31 2.97
CA PHE A 200 -4.03 -18.99 4.31
C PHE A 200 -4.51 -17.59 4.74
N TRP A 201 -4.29 -16.58 3.91
CA TRP A 201 -4.65 -15.20 4.24
C TRP A 201 -6.16 -14.95 4.25
N SER A 202 -6.96 -15.68 3.47
CA SER A 202 -8.42 -15.63 3.55
C SER A 202 -8.93 -16.04 4.94
N VAL A 203 -8.34 -17.07 5.55
CA VAL A 203 -8.72 -17.54 6.90
C VAL A 203 -8.07 -16.68 7.98
N ALA A 204 -6.77 -16.39 7.85
CA ALA A 204 -6.02 -15.66 8.85
C ALA A 204 -6.53 -14.22 9.03
N SER A 205 -6.90 -13.54 7.93
CA SER A 205 -7.44 -12.19 8.00
C SER A 205 -8.75 -12.16 8.79
N GLU A 206 -9.69 -13.07 8.52
CA GLU A 206 -10.95 -13.15 9.27
C GLU A 206 -10.68 -13.37 10.77
N TRP A 207 -9.82 -14.34 11.12
CA TRP A 207 -9.48 -14.60 12.52
C TRP A 207 -8.89 -13.36 13.23
N ILE A 208 -7.96 -12.67 12.57
CA ILE A 208 -7.31 -11.48 13.11
C ILE A 208 -8.29 -10.31 13.28
N PHE A 209 -9.27 -10.15 12.38
CA PHE A 209 -10.29 -9.11 12.52
C PHE A 209 -11.40 -9.48 13.52
N SER A 210 -11.80 -10.76 13.61
CA SER A 210 -12.78 -11.24 14.59
C SER A 210 -12.26 -11.07 16.03
N LEU A 211 -10.97 -11.32 16.27
CA LEU A 211 -10.35 -11.09 17.59
C LEU A 211 -10.38 -9.61 18.00
N ASN A 212 -10.18 -8.69 17.06
CA ASN A 212 -10.25 -7.25 17.36
C ASN A 212 -11.69 -6.78 17.67
N ALA A 213 -12.69 -7.35 17.01
CA ALA A 213 -14.10 -7.05 17.31
C ALA A 213 -14.50 -7.55 18.71
N PHE A 214 -14.04 -8.74 19.10
CA PHE A 214 -14.28 -9.32 20.42
C PHE A 214 -13.56 -8.57 21.54
N LEU A 215 -12.34 -8.09 21.31
CA LEU A 215 -11.56 -7.33 22.30
C LEU A 215 -12.02 -5.87 22.47
N LEU A 216 -12.63 -5.26 21.43
CA LEU A 216 -13.20 -3.91 21.50
C LEU A 216 -14.64 -3.89 22.04
N HIS A 217 -15.33 -5.03 22.04
CA HIS A 217 -16.63 -5.22 22.67
C HIS A 217 -16.67 -6.53 23.47
N PRO A 218 -16.02 -6.61 24.65
CA PRO A 218 -16.06 -7.82 25.48
C PRO A 218 -17.47 -8.07 26.02
N GLU A 219 -18.24 -7.02 26.23
CA GLU A 219 -19.65 -7.06 26.60
C GLU A 219 -20.31 -5.83 25.96
N SER A 220 -21.39 -6.01 25.20
CA SER A 220 -22.37 -4.94 25.08
C SER A 220 -23.19 -4.98 26.37
N PRO A 221 -22.99 -4.05 27.34
CA PRO A 221 -24.04 -3.87 28.32
C PRO A 221 -25.27 -3.45 27.51
N ALA A 222 -26.39 -4.14 27.73
CA ALA A 222 -27.67 -3.79 27.15
C ALA A 222 -27.82 -2.27 27.16
N LEU A 223 -28.02 -1.68 25.97
CA LEU A 223 -28.22 -0.25 25.83
C LEU A 223 -29.33 0.16 26.82
N PRO A 224 -29.06 1.06 27.79
CA PRO A 224 -30.12 1.53 28.63
C PRO A 224 -31.13 2.23 27.74
N GLU A 225 -32.40 1.94 28.02
CA GLU A 225 -33.56 2.50 27.37
C GLU A 225 -33.40 4.02 27.17
N ARG A 226 -33.78 4.48 25.98
CA ARG A 226 -33.54 5.82 25.43
C ARG A 226 -34.04 6.94 26.36
N SER A 227 -33.22 7.34 27.32
CA SER A 227 -33.39 8.56 28.10
C SER A 227 -32.92 9.76 27.26
N ASN A 228 -33.79 10.74 27.09
CA ASN A 228 -33.60 11.93 26.23
C ASN A 228 -32.55 12.94 26.73
N SER A 229 -31.72 12.61 27.72
CA SER A 229 -30.66 13.50 28.21
C SER A 229 -29.30 13.15 27.59
N ARG A 230 -28.77 14.06 26.76
CA ARG A 230 -27.44 13.95 26.14
C ARG A 230 -26.34 14.01 27.23
N PRO A 231 -25.41 13.04 27.33
CA PRO A 231 -24.35 13.10 28.33
C PRO A 231 -23.27 14.11 27.92
N LEU A 232 -23.09 15.14 28.74
CA LEU A 232 -22.01 16.12 28.64
C LEU A 232 -20.90 15.75 29.64
N VAL A 233 -19.65 15.71 29.19
CA VAL A 233 -18.48 15.49 30.07
C VAL A 233 -17.78 16.81 30.32
N LYS A 234 -17.45 17.07 31.58
CA LYS A 234 -16.73 18.27 32.02
C LYS A 234 -15.23 18.05 31.89
N ASP A 235 -14.55 18.91 31.16
CA ASP A 235 -13.09 18.93 31.09
C ASP A 235 -12.49 19.28 32.46
N ARG A 236 -11.49 18.52 32.89
CA ARG A 236 -10.84 18.70 34.20
C ARG A 236 -9.86 19.89 34.20
N TYR A 237 -9.46 20.40 33.04
CA TYR A 237 -8.50 21.50 32.91
C TYR A 237 -9.15 22.81 32.45
N SER A 238 -10.16 22.77 31.58
CA SER A 238 -10.87 23.98 31.11
C SER A 238 -12.21 24.23 31.82
N GLY A 239 -12.77 23.23 32.50
CA GLY A 239 -14.07 23.33 33.18
C GLY A 239 -15.28 23.36 32.25
N GLU A 240 -15.09 23.30 30.93
CA GLU A 240 -16.16 23.32 29.94
C GLU A 240 -16.77 21.94 29.69
N PHE A 241 -18.04 21.91 29.29
CA PHE A 241 -18.78 20.69 29.00
C PHE A 241 -18.82 20.43 27.49
N TYR A 242 -18.42 19.24 27.03
CA TYR A 242 -18.50 18.87 25.62
C TYR A 242 -19.16 17.50 25.38
N ASN A 243 -19.62 17.34 24.14
CA ASN A 243 -20.44 16.21 23.69
C ASN A 243 -19.56 15.06 23.18
N ILE A 244 -19.60 13.90 23.85
CA ILE A 244 -18.76 12.72 23.58
C ILE A 244 -18.97 12.13 22.17
N THR A 245 -20.16 12.34 21.58
CA THR A 245 -20.50 11.73 20.29
C THR A 245 -19.57 12.13 19.15
N ASN A 246 -18.89 13.28 19.21
CA ASN A 246 -17.97 13.69 18.15
C ASN A 246 -16.60 12.95 18.15
N HIS A 247 -16.20 12.35 19.27
CA HIS A 247 -14.90 11.66 19.40
C HIS A 247 -14.96 10.15 19.14
N LEU A 248 -16.12 9.51 19.26
CA LEU A 248 -16.29 8.07 18.98
C LEU A 248 -16.66 7.77 17.51
N VAL A 249 -17.25 8.74 16.80
CA VAL A 249 -17.61 8.61 15.38
C VAL A 249 -16.44 8.31 14.42
N PRO A 250 -15.19 8.79 14.64
CA PRO A 250 -14.06 8.45 13.77
C PRO A 250 -13.74 6.94 13.78
N GLN A 251 -13.88 6.28 14.94
CA GLN A 251 -13.59 4.85 15.07
C GLN A 251 -14.62 3.99 14.33
N CYS A 252 -15.91 4.31 14.42
CA CYS A 252 -16.95 3.62 13.66
C CYS A 252 -16.80 3.80 12.13
N ARG A 253 -16.30 4.95 11.66
CA ARG A 253 -16.09 5.19 10.22
C ARG A 253 -14.88 4.42 9.66
N PHE A 254 -13.85 4.18 10.46
CA PHE A 254 -12.72 3.32 10.08
C PHE A 254 -13.14 1.86 9.89
N VAL A 255 -14.00 1.34 10.77
CA VAL A 255 -14.58 -0.01 10.64
C VAL A 255 -15.43 -0.13 9.36
N SER A 256 -16.19 0.91 9.01
CA SER A 256 -16.95 0.95 7.75
C SER A 256 -16.04 0.99 6.52
N ALA A 257 -14.90 1.67 6.57
CA ALA A 257 -13.89 1.65 5.51
C ALA A 257 -13.23 0.27 5.37
N CYS A 258 -12.94 -0.42 6.49
CA CYS A 258 -12.49 -1.82 6.48
C CYS A 258 -13.56 -2.76 5.90
N THR A 259 -14.85 -2.45 6.06
CA THR A 259 -15.97 -3.22 5.49
C THR A 259 -16.09 -3.02 3.97
N PHE A 260 -15.86 -1.79 3.47
CA PHE A 260 -15.78 -1.50 2.04
C PHE A 260 -14.56 -2.17 1.37
N VAL A 261 -13.45 -2.29 2.11
CA VAL A 261 -12.27 -3.06 1.68
C VAL A 261 -12.50 -4.57 1.79
N LYS A 262 -13.32 -5.08 2.73
CA LYS A 262 -13.76 -6.48 2.76
C LYS A 262 -14.51 -6.86 1.47
N THR A 263 -15.43 -6.02 0.98
CA THR A 263 -16.11 -6.23 -0.30
C THR A 263 -15.19 -6.04 -1.50
N GLY A 264 -14.25 -5.08 -1.45
CA GLY A 264 -13.23 -4.85 -2.48
C GLY A 264 -12.20 -5.99 -2.60
N LEU A 265 -11.76 -6.58 -1.49
CA LEU A 265 -10.86 -7.74 -1.46
C LEU A 265 -11.59 -9.03 -1.81
N ALA A 266 -12.86 -9.18 -1.44
CA ALA A 266 -13.68 -10.30 -1.91
C ALA A 266 -13.86 -10.26 -3.43
N THR A 267 -14.12 -9.07 -4.01
CA THR A 267 -14.21 -8.90 -5.47
C THR A 267 -12.85 -9.08 -6.16
N LEU A 268 -11.76 -8.51 -5.62
CA LEU A 268 -10.41 -8.76 -6.14
C LEU A 268 -10.04 -10.24 -6.03
N SER A 269 -10.36 -10.93 -4.93
CA SER A 269 -10.10 -12.37 -4.77
C SER A 269 -10.92 -13.22 -5.74
N LEU A 270 -12.15 -12.83 -6.07
CA LEU A 270 -12.98 -13.51 -7.07
C LEU A 270 -12.51 -13.23 -8.50
N SER A 271 -12.05 -12.01 -8.80
CA SER A 271 -11.40 -11.69 -10.07
C SER A 271 -10.05 -12.40 -10.23
N TYR A 272 -9.29 -12.53 -9.13
CA TYR A 272 -8.01 -13.22 -9.11
C TYR A 272 -8.18 -14.75 -9.14
N LEU A 273 -9.21 -15.30 -8.49
CA LEU A 273 -9.61 -16.70 -8.61
C LEU A 273 -10.14 -17.01 -10.01
N ALA A 274 -10.93 -16.13 -10.61
CA ALA A 274 -11.38 -16.27 -12.00
C ALA A 274 -10.20 -16.21 -12.99
N TRP A 275 -9.21 -15.34 -12.72
CA TRP A 275 -7.95 -15.29 -13.47
C TRP A 275 -7.10 -16.55 -13.27
N LEU A 276 -6.95 -17.05 -12.04
CA LEU A 276 -6.23 -18.30 -11.74
C LEU A 276 -6.91 -19.53 -12.36
N LEU A 277 -8.24 -19.59 -12.38
CA LEU A 277 -9.01 -20.69 -13.00
C LEU A 277 -8.93 -20.69 -14.53
N GLN A 278 -8.67 -19.54 -15.16
CA GLN A 278 -8.41 -19.45 -16.61
C GLN A 278 -7.01 -19.94 -17.03
N PHE A 279 -6.08 -20.10 -16.08
CA PHE A 279 -4.71 -20.54 -16.33
C PHE A 279 -4.32 -21.83 -15.57
N ALA A 280 -5.26 -22.43 -14.83
CA ALA A 280 -5.09 -23.72 -14.14
C ALA A 280 -5.53 -24.92 -15.00
N PHE A 281 -5.97 -24.68 -16.24
CA PHE A 281 -6.28 -25.69 -17.26
C PHE A 281 -5.68 -25.29 -18.60
#